data_AF-A0A1G7NUF0-F1
#
_entry.id   AF-A0A1G7NUF0-F1
#
_cell.length_a   1.000
_cell.length_b   1.000
_cell.length_c   1.000
_cell.angle_alpha   90.00
_cell.angle_beta   90.00
_cell.angle_gamma   90.00
#
_symmetry.space_group_name_H-M   'P 1'
#
loop_
_entity.id
_entity.type
_entity.pdbx_description
1 polymer ?
#
loop_
_entity_poly.entity_id
_entity_poly.type
_entity_poly.pdbx_seq_one_letter_code
_entity_poly.pdbx_strand_id
1 'polypeptide(L)'
;MKSSRLFIFSVFSFLMIAGGVSAQPKVKVVDGLISLDDFSPTEKKYALFTDSLDKKLKSNPNDTTSLFYRALLYLQFNNFQVKPDLGSNVATERLLTARKMADKADSLHMENFNLKVLKAQICKELTNRYAPLEVWRFNAAQLAARKKSFDYYKGLANREYAELEALDKSNAYAYQRLMVK
;
A
#
# COMPACT_ATOMS: atom_id res chain seq x y z
N MET A 1 20.03 67.65 6.19
CA MET A 1 20.63 66.32 6.00
C MET A 1 19.89 65.30 6.87
N LYS A 2 19.23 64.33 6.20
CA LYS A 2 18.77 63.02 6.67
C LYS A 2 17.81 62.95 7.88
N SER A 3 16.56 63.26 7.58
CA SER A 3 15.37 62.62 8.17
C SER A 3 15.17 61.20 7.59
N SER A 4 14.35 60.39 8.28
CA SER A 4 13.80 59.08 7.87
C SER A 4 14.76 57.86 7.87
N ARG A 5 14.99 57.30 9.05
CA ARG A 5 15.34 55.88 9.24
C ARG A 5 14.31 55.24 10.17
N LEU A 6 13.11 55.01 9.67
CA LEU A 6 12.06 54.35 10.44
C LEU A 6 11.02 53.73 9.50
N PHE A 7 11.46 52.98 8.48
CA PHE A 7 10.52 52.27 7.60
C PHE A 7 11.17 51.12 6.82
N ILE A 8 11.95 50.24 7.46
CA ILE A 8 12.34 48.96 6.83
C ILE A 8 12.39 47.87 7.90
N PHE A 9 11.24 47.46 8.44
CA PHE A 9 11.14 46.21 9.22
C PHE A 9 9.77 45.52 9.11
N SER A 10 8.98 45.84 8.08
CA SER A 10 7.61 45.30 7.97
C SER A 10 7.26 44.82 6.57
N VAL A 11 8.11 44.00 5.94
CA VAL A 11 7.70 43.20 4.77
C VAL A 11 8.44 41.85 4.78
N PHE A 12 8.23 41.02 5.80
CA PHE A 12 8.61 39.59 5.72
C PHE A 12 7.72 38.68 6.57
N SER A 13 6.46 39.05 6.78
CA SER A 13 5.52 38.25 7.61
C SER A 13 4.21 37.92 6.91
N PHE A 14 4.16 37.94 5.57
CA PHE A 14 2.91 37.69 4.85
C PHE A 14 3.10 36.85 3.59
N LEU A 15 3.48 35.57 3.77
CA LEU A 15 3.28 34.51 2.78
C LEU A 15 3.48 33.13 3.43
N MET A 16 2.75 32.87 4.52
CA MET A 16 2.43 31.51 4.98
C MET A 16 0.96 31.21 4.69
N ILE A 17 0.59 31.32 3.41
CA ILE A 17 -0.56 30.61 2.86
C ILE A 17 0.04 29.49 2.00
N ALA A 18 0.51 28.43 2.65
CA ALA A 18 0.89 27.20 1.98
C ALA A 18 0.05 26.09 2.59
N GLY A 19 -0.72 25.43 1.72
CA GLY A 19 -1.86 24.57 2.06
C GLY A 19 -1.60 23.60 3.19
N GLY A 20 -2.68 23.32 3.95
CA GLY A 20 -2.66 22.39 5.07
C GLY A 20 -1.85 21.15 4.73
N VAL A 21 -0.76 20.96 5.47
CA VAL A 21 -0.06 19.67 5.53
C VAL A 21 -1.10 18.70 6.09
N SER A 22 -1.80 17.98 5.22
CA SER A 22 -2.54 16.82 5.69
C SER A 22 -1.48 15.88 6.23
N ALA A 23 -1.47 15.71 7.55
CA ALA A 23 -0.55 14.80 8.21
C ALA A 23 -0.67 13.44 7.50
N GLN A 24 0.46 12.87 7.10
CA GLN A 24 0.47 11.56 6.47
C GLN A 24 -0.25 10.57 7.40
N PRO A 25 -1.13 9.70 6.87
CA PRO A 25 -1.79 8.71 7.71
C PRO A 25 -0.73 7.88 8.44
N LYS A 26 -0.94 7.74 9.75
CA LYS A 26 -0.09 6.87 10.56
C LYS A 26 -0.25 5.43 10.09
N VAL A 27 0.86 4.71 10.03
CA VAL A 27 0.95 3.32 9.61
C VAL A 27 1.45 2.51 10.79
N LYS A 28 0.88 1.32 10.99
CA LYS A 28 1.32 0.37 12.01
C LYS A 28 1.53 -1.01 11.40
N VAL A 29 2.48 -1.74 11.98
CA VAL A 29 2.68 -3.17 11.73
C VAL A 29 2.35 -3.91 13.01
N VAL A 30 1.37 -4.80 12.96
CA VAL A 30 0.93 -5.62 14.09
C VAL A 30 0.79 -7.05 13.61
N ASP A 31 1.37 -8.00 14.34
CA ASP A 31 1.40 -9.42 13.97
C ASP A 31 1.88 -9.66 12.52
N GLY A 32 2.88 -8.90 12.07
CA GLY A 32 3.44 -9.00 10.73
C GLY A 32 2.56 -8.45 9.60
N LEU A 33 1.43 -7.81 9.92
CA LEU A 33 0.51 -7.18 8.96
C LEU A 33 0.59 -5.66 9.05
N ILE A 34 0.59 -5.01 7.90
CA ILE A 34 0.57 -3.55 7.78
C ILE A 34 -0.86 -3.03 7.68
N SER A 35 -1.16 -1.98 8.45
CA SER A 35 -2.45 -1.30 8.41
C SER A 35 -2.29 0.21 8.61
N LEU A 36 -3.33 0.94 8.22
CA LEU A 36 -3.50 2.31 8.69
C LEU A 36 -3.79 2.27 10.19
N ASP A 37 -3.25 3.22 10.94
CA ASP A 37 -3.62 3.43 12.33
C ASP A 37 -4.97 4.15 12.43
N ASP A 38 -5.99 3.48 11.89
CA ASP A 38 -7.38 3.89 11.82
C ASP A 38 -8.23 2.64 11.99
N PHE A 39 -9.21 2.70 12.89
CA PHE A 39 -10.04 1.54 13.23
C PHE A 39 -11.02 1.16 12.11
N SER A 40 -11.47 2.13 11.31
CA SER A 40 -12.45 1.90 10.25
C SER A 40 -12.11 2.73 9.00
N PRO A 41 -11.01 2.41 8.31
CA PRO A 41 -10.62 3.13 7.12
C PRO A 41 -11.63 2.83 6.00
N THR A 42 -12.12 3.88 5.34
CA THR A 42 -13.01 3.75 4.16
C THR A 42 -12.48 4.59 3.01
N GLU A 43 -12.78 4.18 1.77
CA GLU A 43 -12.42 4.95 0.58
C GLU A 43 -12.93 6.39 0.65
N LYS A 44 -14.16 6.59 1.14
CA LYS A 44 -14.75 7.92 1.33
C LYS A 44 -13.95 8.76 2.32
N LYS A 45 -13.52 8.19 3.45
CA LYS A 45 -12.73 8.91 4.47
C LYS A 45 -11.36 9.36 3.93
N TYR A 46 -10.78 8.56 3.05
CA TYR A 46 -9.46 8.82 2.46
C TYR A 46 -9.51 9.41 1.04
N ALA A 47 -10.67 9.88 0.58
CA ALA A 47 -10.84 10.38 -0.79
C ALA A 47 -9.87 11.54 -1.10
N LEU A 48 -9.85 12.58 -0.27
CA LEU A 48 -8.97 13.75 -0.46
C LEU A 48 -7.48 13.38 -0.44
N PHE A 49 -7.10 12.42 0.41
CA PHE A 49 -5.73 11.94 0.47
C PHE A 49 -5.38 11.15 -0.80
N THR A 50 -6.29 10.29 -1.26
CA THR A 50 -6.16 9.55 -2.51
C THR A 50 -6.00 10.48 -3.70
N ASP A 51 -6.84 11.51 -3.83
CA ASP A 51 -6.77 12.49 -4.90
C ASP A 51 -5.43 13.25 -4.88
N SER A 52 -4.92 13.56 -3.69
CA SER A 52 -3.61 14.19 -3.52
C SER A 52 -2.48 13.28 -4.00
N LEU A 53 -2.51 11.99 -3.63
CA LEU A 53 -1.54 10.99 -4.09
C LEU A 53 -1.59 10.82 -5.60
N ASP A 54 -2.78 10.71 -6.18
CA ASP A 54 -2.97 10.52 -7.62
C ASP A 54 -2.48 11.76 -8.40
N LYS A 55 -2.72 12.97 -7.89
CA LYS A 55 -2.15 14.20 -8.47
C LYS A 55 -0.62 14.20 -8.41
N LYS A 56 -0.03 13.80 -7.28
CA LYS A 56 1.43 13.70 -7.14
C LYS A 56 2.04 12.67 -8.07
N LEU A 57 1.44 11.48 -8.18
CA LEU A 57 1.91 10.42 -9.07
C LEU A 57 1.76 10.79 -10.54
N LYS A 58 0.79 11.64 -10.89
CA LYS A 58 0.68 12.20 -12.25
C LYS A 58 1.83 13.15 -12.57
N SER A 59 2.21 14.04 -11.64
CA SER A 59 3.30 15.02 -11.87
C SER A 59 4.69 14.43 -11.63
N ASN A 60 4.82 13.48 -10.72
CA ASN A 60 6.04 12.78 -10.36
C ASN A 60 5.75 11.28 -10.18
N PRO A 61 5.76 10.49 -11.27
CA PRO A 61 5.46 9.06 -11.21
C PRO A 61 6.42 8.23 -10.36
N ASN A 62 7.56 8.80 -9.97
CA ASN A 62 8.62 8.11 -9.22
C ASN A 62 8.64 8.54 -7.74
N ASP A 63 7.64 9.28 -7.27
CA ASP A 63 7.51 9.59 -5.84
C ASP A 63 7.20 8.31 -5.03
N THR A 64 8.23 7.74 -4.43
CA THR A 64 8.16 6.46 -3.69
C THR A 64 7.19 6.53 -2.51
N THR A 65 7.09 7.69 -1.85
CA THR A 65 6.14 7.90 -0.75
C THR A 65 4.70 7.79 -1.25
N SER A 66 4.39 8.46 -2.36
CA SER A 66 3.04 8.37 -2.93
C SER A 66 2.72 6.98 -3.47
N LEU A 67 3.71 6.30 -4.08
CA LEU A 67 3.56 4.91 -4.52
C LEU A 67 3.24 3.98 -3.34
N PHE A 68 3.98 4.10 -2.24
CA PHE A 68 3.78 3.32 -1.02
C PHE A 68 2.39 3.55 -0.43
N TYR A 69 2.00 4.80 -0.18
CA TYR A 69 0.71 5.09 0.44
C TYR A 69 -0.46 4.71 -0.47
N ARG A 70 -0.33 4.90 -1.78
CA ARG A 70 -1.38 4.53 -2.73
C ARG A 70 -1.57 3.00 -2.79
N ALA A 71 -0.47 2.25 -2.77
CA ALA A 71 -0.49 0.80 -2.67
C ALA A 71 -1.12 0.32 -1.35
N LEU A 72 -0.76 0.97 -0.23
CA LEU A 72 -1.34 0.66 1.08
C LEU A 72 -2.86 0.86 1.09
N LEU A 73 -3.37 1.97 0.54
CA LEU A 73 -4.82 2.21 0.46
C LEU A 73 -5.52 1.15 -0.39
N TYR A 74 -4.93 0.76 -1.53
CA TYR A 74 -5.49 -0.34 -2.32
C TYR A 74 -5.55 -1.64 -1.53
N LEU A 75 -4.50 -1.99 -0.78
CA LEU A 75 -4.52 -3.15 0.11
C LEU A 75 -5.66 -3.04 1.14
N GLN A 76 -5.77 -1.90 1.85
CA GLN A 76 -6.76 -1.73 2.92
C GLN A 76 -8.20 -1.86 2.41
N PHE A 77 -8.51 -1.31 1.24
CA PHE A 77 -9.87 -1.29 0.72
C PHE A 77 -10.25 -2.52 -0.12
N ASN A 78 -9.26 -3.36 -0.46
CA ASN A 78 -9.45 -4.51 -1.34
C ASN A 78 -8.90 -5.82 -0.76
N ASN A 79 -8.59 -5.88 0.54
CA ASN A 79 -8.26 -7.14 1.21
C ASN A 79 -9.50 -8.06 1.27
N PHE A 80 -9.26 -9.34 1.56
CA PHE A 80 -10.31 -10.35 1.60
C PHE A 80 -11.40 -10.06 2.65
N GLN A 81 -11.06 -9.44 3.77
CA GLN A 81 -12.03 -9.10 4.82
C GLN A 81 -13.03 -8.02 4.37
N VAL A 82 -12.56 -7.01 3.64
CA VAL A 82 -13.39 -5.89 3.15
C VAL A 82 -14.17 -6.28 1.89
N LYS A 83 -13.56 -7.07 1.01
CA LYS A 83 -14.18 -7.54 -0.24
C LYS A 83 -14.06 -9.08 -0.31
N PRO A 84 -14.95 -9.85 0.34
CA PRO A 84 -14.81 -11.32 0.39
C PRO A 84 -15.16 -12.01 -0.93
N ASP A 85 -15.95 -11.38 -1.81
CA ASP A 85 -16.34 -11.97 -3.09
C ASP A 85 -15.12 -12.15 -4.01
N LEU A 86 -14.86 -13.41 -4.37
CA LEU A 86 -13.75 -13.83 -5.23
C LEU A 86 -14.08 -13.73 -6.72
N GLY A 87 -15.36 -13.56 -7.06
CA GLY A 87 -15.81 -13.29 -8.43
C GLY A 87 -15.54 -11.85 -8.87
N SER A 88 -15.28 -10.93 -7.93
CA SER A 88 -15.02 -9.53 -8.22
C SER A 88 -13.60 -9.32 -8.78
N ASN A 89 -13.51 -9.04 -10.08
CA ASN A 89 -12.25 -8.66 -10.72
C ASN A 89 -11.69 -7.33 -10.20
N VAL A 90 -12.55 -6.42 -9.76
CA VAL A 90 -12.15 -5.07 -9.31
C VAL A 90 -11.16 -5.14 -8.15
N ALA A 91 -11.45 -5.92 -7.10
CA ALA A 91 -10.54 -6.04 -5.96
C ALA A 91 -9.19 -6.64 -6.38
N THR A 92 -9.22 -7.63 -7.26
CA THR A 92 -8.02 -8.27 -7.81
C THR A 92 -7.18 -7.29 -8.62
N GLU A 93 -7.76 -6.52 -9.53
CA GLU A 93 -7.08 -5.51 -10.34
C GLU A 93 -6.46 -4.39 -9.48
N ARG A 94 -7.17 -3.99 -8.42
CA ARG A 94 -6.68 -2.99 -7.45
C ARG A 94 -5.49 -3.50 -6.66
N LEU A 95 -5.51 -4.77 -6.23
CA LEU A 95 -4.37 -5.42 -5.59
C LEU A 95 -3.18 -5.61 -6.54
N LEU A 96 -3.42 -5.96 -7.80
CA LEU A 96 -2.37 -6.02 -8.83
C LEU A 96 -1.73 -4.65 -9.07
N THR A 97 -2.55 -3.59 -9.07
CA THR A 97 -2.06 -2.21 -9.15
C THR A 97 -1.23 -1.84 -7.93
N ALA A 98 -1.69 -2.20 -6.72
CA ALA A 98 -0.95 -2.02 -5.48
C ALA A 98 0.41 -2.70 -5.54
N ARG A 99 0.46 -3.94 -6.06
CA ARG A 99 1.72 -4.69 -6.22
C ARG A 99 2.69 -3.96 -7.13
N LYS A 100 2.23 -3.51 -8.31
CA LYS A 100 3.06 -2.74 -9.26
C LYS A 100 3.60 -1.46 -8.64
N MET A 101 2.79 -0.74 -7.86
CA MET A 101 3.22 0.48 -7.18
C MET A 101 4.28 0.18 -6.11
N ALA A 102 4.08 -0.87 -5.31
CA ALA A 102 5.04 -1.29 -4.28
C ALA A 102 6.36 -1.78 -4.89
N ASP A 103 6.31 -2.57 -5.96
CA ASP A 103 7.50 -3.02 -6.70
C ASP A 103 8.25 -1.83 -7.34
N LYS A 104 7.51 -0.85 -7.86
CA LYS A 104 8.11 0.37 -8.39
C LYS A 104 8.82 1.16 -7.28
N ALA A 105 8.19 1.34 -6.12
CA ALA A 105 8.82 2.01 -4.98
C ALA A 105 10.12 1.29 -4.54
N ASP A 106 10.11 -0.04 -4.52
CA ASP A 106 11.27 -0.87 -4.19
C ASP A 106 12.39 -0.73 -5.24
N SER A 107 12.04 -0.75 -6.54
CA SER A 107 13.00 -0.54 -7.65
C SER A 107 13.63 0.86 -7.66
N LEU A 108 12.96 1.83 -7.04
CA LEU A 108 13.44 3.19 -6.83
C LEU A 108 14.17 3.33 -5.49
N HIS A 109 14.58 2.20 -4.89
CA HIS A 109 15.39 2.11 -3.68
C HIS A 109 14.73 2.71 -2.44
N MET A 110 13.40 2.55 -2.29
CA MET A 110 12.74 2.90 -1.03
C MET A 110 13.13 1.91 0.08
N GLU A 111 14.10 2.28 0.90
CA GLU A 111 14.58 1.51 2.05
C GLU A 111 13.64 1.65 3.26
N ASN A 112 12.41 1.15 3.12
CA ASN A 112 11.42 1.15 4.20
C ASN A 112 10.99 -0.28 4.54
N PHE A 113 11.16 -0.69 5.80
CA PHE A 113 10.70 -1.99 6.29
C PHE A 113 9.21 -2.22 6.03
N ASN A 114 8.38 -1.19 6.21
CA ASN A 114 6.94 -1.26 5.97
C ASN A 114 6.62 -1.57 4.50
N LEU A 115 7.48 -1.18 3.55
CA LEU A 115 7.30 -1.55 2.14
C LEU A 115 7.46 -3.06 1.94
N LYS A 116 8.41 -3.70 2.64
CA LYS A 116 8.59 -5.16 2.60
C LYS A 116 7.37 -5.88 3.18
N VAL A 117 6.85 -5.41 4.30
CA VAL A 117 5.60 -5.93 4.90
C VAL A 117 4.41 -5.76 3.94
N LEU A 118 4.28 -4.58 3.32
CA LEU A 118 3.22 -4.28 2.36
C LEU A 118 3.26 -5.22 1.14
N LYS A 119 4.44 -5.44 0.57
CA LYS A 119 4.65 -6.37 -0.56
C LYS A 119 4.18 -7.79 -0.20
N ALA A 120 4.63 -8.30 0.94
CA ALA A 120 4.29 -9.64 1.41
C ALA A 120 2.77 -9.79 1.61
N GLN A 121 2.13 -8.80 2.23
CA GLN A 121 0.70 -8.81 2.48
C GLN A 121 -0.12 -8.70 1.19
N ILE A 122 0.27 -7.85 0.23
CA ILE A 122 -0.39 -7.80 -1.08
C ILE A 122 -0.31 -9.15 -1.80
N CYS A 123 0.84 -9.82 -1.78
CA CYS A 123 0.99 -11.14 -2.39
C CYS A 123 0.11 -12.20 -1.70
N LYS A 124 0.01 -12.17 -0.38
CA LYS A 124 -0.91 -13.04 0.38
C LYS A 124 -2.36 -12.79 -0.03
N GLU A 125 -2.78 -11.53 -0.12
CA GLU A 125 -4.15 -11.19 -0.55
C GLU A 125 -4.41 -11.62 -1.99
N LEU A 126 -3.46 -11.43 -2.91
CA LEU A 126 -3.57 -11.94 -4.28
C LEU A 126 -3.66 -13.48 -4.31
N THR A 127 -2.94 -14.17 -3.44
CA THR A 127 -3.07 -15.62 -3.29
C THR A 127 -4.49 -16.01 -2.88
N ASN A 128 -5.08 -15.31 -1.90
CA ASN A 128 -6.48 -15.51 -1.51
C ASN A 128 -7.44 -15.23 -2.68
N ARG A 129 -7.19 -14.19 -3.49
CA ARG A 129 -8.01 -13.86 -4.67
C ARG A 129 -8.06 -14.98 -5.70
N TYR A 130 -6.94 -15.70 -5.87
CA TYR A 130 -6.82 -16.80 -6.83
C TYR A 130 -7.03 -18.19 -6.21
N ALA A 131 -7.44 -18.25 -4.93
CA ALA A 131 -7.69 -19.51 -4.27
C ALA A 131 -8.68 -20.37 -5.08
N PRO A 132 -8.51 -21.71 -5.08
CA PRO A 132 -9.38 -22.65 -5.79
C PRO A 132 -10.72 -22.84 -5.04
N LEU A 133 -11.33 -21.73 -4.66
CA LEU A 133 -12.66 -21.64 -4.08
C LEU A 133 -13.66 -21.37 -5.21
N GLU A 134 -14.91 -21.78 -5.01
CA GLU A 134 -16.00 -21.56 -5.97
C GLU A 134 -15.73 -22.11 -7.38
N VAL A 135 -15.11 -23.29 -7.47
CA VAL A 135 -14.73 -23.93 -8.75
C VAL A 135 -15.89 -24.11 -9.74
N TRP A 136 -17.13 -24.14 -9.24
CA TRP A 136 -18.36 -24.20 -10.02
C TRP A 136 -18.62 -22.94 -10.87
N ARG A 137 -17.96 -21.81 -10.57
CA ARG A 137 -18.11 -20.53 -11.31
C ARG A 137 -17.23 -20.43 -12.55
N PHE A 138 -16.25 -21.32 -12.71
CA PHE A 138 -15.19 -21.16 -13.69
C PHE A 138 -15.10 -22.36 -14.62
N ASN A 139 -14.76 -22.11 -15.89
CA ASN A 139 -14.43 -23.18 -16.83
C ASN A 139 -12.99 -23.70 -16.60
N ALA A 140 -12.65 -24.81 -17.23
CA ALA A 140 -11.35 -25.47 -17.07
C ALA A 140 -10.15 -24.56 -17.39
N ALA A 141 -10.25 -23.72 -18.43
CA ALA A 141 -9.18 -22.79 -18.81
C ALA A 141 -8.99 -21.69 -17.75
N GLN A 142 -10.09 -21.15 -17.21
CA GLN A 142 -10.07 -20.18 -16.12
C GLN A 142 -9.50 -20.78 -14.84
N LEU A 143 -9.86 -22.01 -14.50
CA LEU A 143 -9.31 -22.71 -13.33
C LEU A 143 -7.80 -22.92 -13.45
N ALA A 144 -7.32 -23.32 -14.63
CA ALA A 144 -5.89 -23.48 -14.89
C ALA A 144 -5.13 -22.13 -14.75
N ALA A 145 -5.67 -21.05 -15.31
CA ALA A 145 -5.09 -19.72 -15.19
C ALA A 145 -5.05 -19.25 -13.72
N ARG A 146 -6.15 -19.45 -12.98
CA ARG A 146 -6.24 -19.12 -11.55
C ARG A 146 -5.24 -19.92 -10.73
N LYS A 147 -5.10 -21.23 -10.98
CA LYS A 147 -4.11 -22.08 -10.31
C LYS A 147 -2.67 -21.58 -10.51
N LYS A 148 -2.32 -21.19 -11.74
CA LYS A 148 -1.00 -20.61 -12.05
C LYS A 148 -0.76 -19.33 -11.25
N SER A 149 -1.74 -18.42 -11.21
CA SER A 149 -1.63 -17.19 -10.43
C SER A 149 -1.56 -17.45 -8.93
N PHE A 150 -2.33 -18.41 -8.42
CA PHE A 150 -2.29 -18.83 -7.03
C PHE A 150 -0.89 -19.31 -6.63
N ASP A 151 -0.30 -20.24 -7.38
CA ASP A 151 1.03 -20.78 -7.06
C ASP A 151 2.12 -19.69 -7.12
N TYR A 152 2.03 -18.81 -8.12
CA TYR A 152 2.95 -17.69 -8.27
C TYR A 152 2.91 -16.75 -7.06
N TYR A 153 1.71 -16.27 -6.67
CA TYR A 153 1.58 -15.34 -5.56
C TYR A 153 1.84 -16.01 -4.21
N LYS A 154 1.52 -17.30 -4.05
CA LYS A 154 1.88 -18.10 -2.88
C LYS A 154 3.41 -18.13 -2.71
N GLY A 155 4.13 -18.45 -3.78
CA GLY A 155 5.60 -18.48 -3.76
C GLY A 155 6.20 -17.12 -3.40
N LEU A 156 5.69 -16.04 -4.00
CA LEU A 156 6.12 -14.68 -3.68
C LEU A 156 5.84 -14.30 -2.23
N ALA A 157 4.63 -14.53 -1.73
CA ALA A 157 4.24 -14.19 -0.37
C ALA A 157 5.14 -14.92 0.65
N ASN A 158 5.35 -16.22 0.46
CA ASN A 158 6.16 -17.02 1.37
C ASN A 158 7.63 -16.59 1.35
N ARG A 159 8.18 -16.27 0.17
CA ARG A 159 9.55 -15.74 0.06
C ARG A 159 9.68 -14.41 0.79
N GLU A 160 8.76 -13.47 0.56
CA GLU A 160 8.81 -12.15 1.19
C GLU A 160 8.61 -12.22 2.71
N TYR A 161 7.74 -13.11 3.22
CA TYR A 161 7.63 -13.35 4.66
C TYR A 161 8.87 -14.03 5.25
N ALA A 162 9.55 -14.91 4.51
CA ALA A 162 10.80 -15.52 4.96
C ALA A 162 11.93 -14.48 5.05
N GLU A 163 11.99 -13.53 4.11
CA GLU A 163 12.90 -12.39 4.20
C GLU A 163 12.60 -11.51 5.42
N LEU A 164 11.32 -11.24 5.70
CA LEU A 164 10.90 -10.49 6.90
C LEU A 164 11.28 -11.22 8.19
N GLU A 165 11.11 -12.55 8.24
CA GLU A 165 11.54 -13.38 9.37
C GLU A 165 13.04 -13.27 9.65
N ALA A 166 13.86 -13.26 8.60
CA ALA A 166 15.30 -13.12 8.72
C ALA A 166 15.72 -11.71 9.20
N LEU A 167 15.00 -10.67 8.77
CA LEU A 167 15.27 -9.27 9.10
C LEU A 167 14.76 -8.86 10.49
N ASP A 168 13.59 -9.34 10.89
CA ASP A 168 12.95 -9.06 12.17
C ASP A 168 12.67 -10.37 12.93
N LYS A 169 13.75 -10.91 13.50
CA LYS A 169 13.72 -12.15 14.28
C LYS A 169 12.80 -12.08 15.50
N SER A 170 12.55 -10.88 16.04
CA SER A 170 11.69 -10.70 17.21
C SER A 170 10.22 -11.01 16.90
N ASN A 171 9.81 -10.82 15.64
CA ASN A 171 8.46 -11.13 15.14
C ASN A 171 8.44 -12.35 14.20
N ALA A 172 9.50 -13.16 14.16
CA ALA A 172 9.65 -14.30 13.26
C ALA A 172 8.40 -15.20 13.19
N TYR A 173 7.86 -15.56 14.36
CA TYR A 173 6.66 -16.39 14.46
C TYR A 173 5.42 -15.76 13.80
N ALA A 174 5.28 -14.44 13.87
CA ALA A 174 4.18 -13.73 13.21
C ALA A 174 4.29 -13.86 11.69
N TYR A 175 5.48 -13.70 11.11
CA TYR A 175 5.69 -13.87 9.68
C TYR A 175 5.48 -15.33 9.22
N GLN A 176 6.01 -16.30 9.97
CA GLN A 176 5.79 -17.72 9.69
C GLN A 176 4.30 -18.09 9.64
N ARG A 177 3.50 -17.56 10.56
CA ARG A 177 2.04 -17.77 10.59
C ARG A 177 1.31 -17.18 9.38
N LEU A 178 1.88 -16.17 8.75
CA LEU A 178 1.29 -15.50 7.58
C LEU A 178 1.63 -16.19 6.25
N MET A 179 2.61 -17.09 6.25
CA MET A 179 2.93 -17.91 5.08
C MET A 179 1.73 -18.78 4.69
N VAL A 180 1.51 -18.89 3.38
CA VAL A 180 0.43 -19.68 2.79
C VAL A 180 0.87 -21.13 2.70
N LYS A 181 0.08 -22.03 3.30
CA LYS A 181 0.31 -23.48 3.34
C LYS A 181 -0.06 -24.16 2.03
#